data_AF-A0AAJ2FRP4-F1
#
_entry.id   AF-A0AAJ2FRP4-F1
#
_cell.length_a   1.000
_cell.length_b   1.000
_cell.length_c   1.000
_cell.angle_alpha   90.00
_cell.angle_beta   90.00
_cell.angle_gamma   90.00
#
_symmetry.space_group_name_H-M   'P 1'
#
loop_
_entity.id
_entity.type
_entity.pdbx_description
1 polymer ?
#
loop_
_entity_poly.entity_id
_entity_poly.type
_entity_poly.pdbx_seq_one_letter_code
_entity_poly.pdbx_strand_id
1 'polypeptide(L)'
;MKRAAVRRAVHQFISRLLEGRDDFSDNVSLVELGLDKADIEDLIFHLEDELGLTAFTAEEDRMLKTARTANDLSRFLLEIGRD
;
A
#
# COMPACT_ATOMS: atom_id res chain seq x y z
N MET A 1 -13.23 -6.91 3.38
CA MET A 1 -12.92 -5.66 4.11
C MET A 1 -13.61 -4.41 3.52
N LYS A 2 -13.73 -3.30 4.26
CA LYS A 2 -14.28 -2.03 3.73
C LYS A 2 -13.19 -1.28 2.95
N ARG A 3 -13.41 -1.02 1.65
CA ARG A 3 -12.48 -0.26 0.78
C ARG A 3 -12.00 1.06 1.38
N ALA A 4 -12.88 1.78 2.08
CA ALA A 4 -12.53 3.03 2.73
C ALA A 4 -11.53 2.85 3.89
N ALA A 5 -11.58 1.73 4.62
CA ALA A 5 -10.65 1.45 5.70
C ALA A 5 -9.24 1.14 5.17
N VAL A 6 -9.16 0.27 4.15
CA VAL A 6 -7.89 -0.07 3.48
C VAL A 6 -7.23 1.17 2.89
N ARG A 7 -7.99 1.95 2.11
CA ARG A 7 -7.49 3.19 1.52
C ARG A 7 -6.97 4.16 2.59
N ARG A 8 -7.69 4.29 3.71
CA ARG A 8 -7.27 5.17 4.81
C ARG A 8 -5.98 4.68 5.48
N ALA A 9 -5.83 3.38 5.69
CA ALA A 9 -4.60 2.80 6.25
C ALA A 9 -3.40 3.05 5.34
N VAL A 10 -3.54 2.77 4.03
CA VAL A 10 -2.50 3.05 3.01
C VAL A 10 -2.11 4.53 3.02
N HIS A 11 -3.10 5.42 2.96
CA HIS A 11 -2.86 6.87 2.90
C HIS A 11 -2.20 7.38 4.20
N GLN A 12 -2.64 6.88 5.36
CA GLN A 12 -2.06 7.25 6.65
C GLN A 12 -0.61 6.79 6.80
N PHE A 13 -0.26 5.59 6.31
CA PHE A 13 1.12 5.10 6.39
C PHE A 13 2.05 5.88 5.46
N ILE A 14 1.63 6.10 4.20
CA ILE A 14 2.40 6.94 3.27
C ILE A 14 2.58 8.34 3.85
N SER A 15 1.54 8.91 4.46
CA SER A 15 1.66 10.22 5.12
C SER A 15 2.69 10.22 6.25
N ARG A 16 2.79 9.14 7.04
CA ARG A 16 3.84 9.00 8.07
C ARG A 16 5.25 8.92 7.48
N LEU A 17 5.42 8.18 6.37
CA LEU A 17 6.70 8.10 5.67
C LEU A 17 7.12 9.47 5.10
N LEU A 18 6.15 10.26 4.64
CA LEU A 18 6.37 11.61 4.15
C LEU A 18 6.36 12.68 5.27
N GLU A 19 6.74 12.29 6.48
CA GLU A 19 6.86 13.19 7.65
C GLU A 19 5.58 13.98 7.98
N GLY A 20 4.41 13.39 7.73
CA GLY A 20 3.10 13.97 7.99
C GLY A 20 2.47 14.71 6.81
N ARG A 21 3.06 14.62 5.61
CA ARG A 21 2.48 15.16 4.38
C ARG A 21 1.28 14.33 3.93
N ASP A 22 0.10 14.93 3.79
CA ASP A 22 -1.14 14.25 3.39
C ASP A 22 -1.76 14.79 2.09
N ASP A 23 -1.13 15.80 1.47
CA ASP A 23 -1.61 16.50 0.26
C ASP A 23 -1.38 15.72 -1.05
N PHE A 24 -1.05 14.43 -0.96
CA PHE A 24 -0.77 13.59 -2.13
C PHE A 24 -2.03 12.88 -2.65
N SER A 25 -2.10 12.77 -3.97
CA SER A 25 -3.17 12.07 -4.68
C SER A 25 -2.98 10.56 -4.58
N ASP A 26 -4.07 9.78 -4.43
CA ASP A 26 -3.98 8.31 -4.43
C ASP A 26 -3.45 7.72 -5.76
N ASN A 27 -3.48 8.51 -6.84
CA ASN A 27 -3.02 8.11 -8.17
C ASN A 27 -1.57 8.53 -8.47
N VAL A 28 -0.91 9.23 -7.55
CA VAL A 28 0.51 9.57 -7.71
C VAL A 28 1.35 8.30 -7.56
N SER A 29 2.46 8.22 -8.29
CA SER A 29 3.37 7.11 -8.14
C SER A 29 4.05 7.17 -6.76
N LEU A 30 4.17 6.04 -6.07
CA LEU A 30 4.89 5.91 -4.80
C LEU A 30 6.35 6.36 -4.95
N VAL A 31 6.96 6.03 -6.10
CA VAL A 31 8.31 6.47 -6.45
C VAL A 31 8.38 7.99 -6.66
N GLU A 32 7.34 8.62 -7.19
CA GLU A 32 7.28 10.08 -7.32
C GLU A 32 7.08 10.79 -5.97
N LEU A 33 6.56 10.08 -4.97
CA LEU A 33 6.52 10.55 -3.59
C LEU A 33 7.88 10.40 -2.87
N GLY A 34 8.87 9.77 -3.52
CA GLY A 34 10.18 9.52 -2.93
C GLY A 34 10.26 8.21 -2.16
N LEU A 35 9.26 7.33 -2.28
CA LEU A 35 9.30 5.98 -1.70
C LEU A 35 10.13 5.07 -2.60
N ASP A 36 11.17 4.47 -2.04
CA ASP A 36 11.96 3.48 -2.73
C ASP A 36 11.33 2.07 -2.63
N LYS A 37 12.02 1.07 -3.20
CA LYS A 37 11.51 -0.31 -3.17
C LYS A 37 11.39 -0.85 -1.74
N ALA A 38 12.33 -0.54 -0.86
CA ALA A 38 12.32 -1.00 0.51
C ALA A 38 11.20 -0.32 1.31
N ASP A 39 10.98 0.98 1.09
CA ASP A 39 9.85 1.70 1.70
C ASP A 39 8.50 1.10 1.28
N ILE A 40 8.37 0.72 0.02
CA ILE A 40 7.16 0.07 -0.50
C ILE A 40 6.99 -1.34 0.09
N GLU A 41 8.06 -2.12 0.20
CA GLU A 41 8.06 -3.43 0.86
C GLU A 41 7.64 -3.33 2.34
N ASP A 42 8.22 -2.38 3.08
CA ASP A 42 7.87 -2.14 4.48
C ASP A 42 6.41 -1.67 4.64
N LEU A 43 5.93 -0.79 3.74
CA LEU A 43 4.53 -0.36 3.68
C LEU A 43 3.59 -1.55 3.49
N ILE A 44 3.91 -2.45 2.57
CA ILE A 44 3.13 -3.65 2.30
C ILE A 44 3.10 -4.54 3.54
N PHE A 45 4.25 -4.86 4.10
CA PHE A 45 4.38 -5.73 5.27
C PHE A 45 3.58 -5.20 6.46
N HIS A 46 3.64 -3.89 6.70
CA HIS A 46 2.88 -3.26 7.78
C HIS A 46 1.37 -3.32 7.55
N LEU A 47 0.93 -3.09 6.32
CA LEU A 47 -0.49 -3.15 5.96
C LEU A 47 -1.02 -4.58 6.05
N GLU A 48 -0.21 -5.58 5.72
CA GLU A 48 -0.54 -6.99 5.89
C GLU A 48 -0.70 -7.36 7.36
N ASP A 49 0.25 -7.00 8.21
CA ASP A 49 0.18 -7.22 9.67
C ASP A 49 -1.03 -6.50 10.29
N GLU A 50 -1.24 -5.21 9.95
CA GLU A 50 -2.35 -4.40 10.47
C GLU A 50 -3.72 -4.93 10.02
N LEU A 51 -3.81 -5.45 8.79
CA LEU A 51 -5.06 -5.98 8.24
C LEU A 51 -5.23 -7.49 8.52
N GLY A 52 -4.25 -8.14 9.14
CA GLY A 52 -4.23 -9.58 9.38
C GLY A 52 -4.24 -10.39 8.08
N LEU A 53 -3.65 -9.85 7.01
CA LEU A 53 -3.51 -10.51 5.73
C LEU A 53 -2.15 -11.22 5.67
N THR A 54 -2.11 -12.35 4.98
CA THR A 54 -0.87 -13.00 4.56
C THR A 54 -0.91 -13.07 3.05
N ALA A 55 -0.25 -12.14 2.35
CA ALA A 55 -0.01 -12.35 0.93
C ALA A 55 1.00 -13.49 0.79
N PHE A 56 0.75 -14.42 -0.11
CA PHE A 56 1.80 -15.37 -0.45
C PHE A 56 2.88 -14.62 -1.23
N THR A 57 4.15 -15.02 -1.05
CA THR A 57 5.33 -14.39 -1.66
C THR A 57 5.22 -14.15 -3.18
N ALA A 58 4.39 -14.91 -3.90
CA ALA A 58 4.13 -14.71 -5.33
C ALA A 58 3.19 -13.52 -5.64
N GLU A 59 2.20 -13.26 -4.78
CA GLU A 59 1.28 -12.14 -4.91
C GLU A 59 1.98 -10.83 -4.52
N GLU A 60 2.84 -10.88 -3.51
CA GLU A 60 3.70 -9.78 -3.08
C GLU A 60 4.69 -9.36 -4.18
N ASP A 61 5.39 -10.32 -4.81
CA ASP A 61 6.30 -10.03 -5.93
C ASP A 61 5.55 -9.49 -7.16
N ARG A 62 4.33 -9.97 -7.42
CA ARG A 62 3.47 -9.41 -8.47
C ARG A 62 3.02 -7.99 -8.13
N MET A 63 2.68 -7.72 -6.88
CA MET A 63 2.33 -6.37 -6.42
C MET A 63 3.53 -5.43 -6.55
N LEU A 64 4.73 -5.78 -6.08
CA LEU A 64 5.91 -4.92 -6.20
C LEU A 64 6.24 -4.55 -7.66
N LYS A 65 5.87 -5.43 -8.61
CA LYS A 65 6.02 -5.17 -10.06
C LYS A 65 4.91 -4.31 -10.65
N THR A 66 3.73 -4.26 -10.04
CA THR A 66 2.50 -3.69 -10.66
C THR A 66 1.92 -2.51 -9.91
N ALA A 67 1.98 -2.51 -8.57
CA ALA A 67 1.51 -1.43 -7.73
C ALA A 67 2.47 -0.25 -7.82
N ARG A 68 2.04 0.77 -8.56
CA ARG A 68 2.80 2.01 -8.71
C ARG A 68 2.22 3.11 -7.87
N THR A 69 0.96 3.02 -7.46
CA THR A 69 0.21 4.08 -6.76
C THR A 69 -0.45 3.58 -5.47
N ALA A 70 -0.83 4.50 -4.59
CA ALA A 70 -1.58 4.17 -3.36
C ALA A 70 -2.96 3.52 -3.67
N ASN A 71 -3.57 3.88 -4.80
CA ASN A 71 -4.80 3.27 -5.27
C ASN A 71 -4.59 1.81 -5.74
N ASP A 72 -3.45 1.51 -6.38
CA ASP A 72 -3.11 0.13 -6.77
C ASP A 72 -2.90 -0.75 -5.54
N LEU A 73 -2.15 -0.26 -4.54
CA LEU A 73 -1.98 -0.95 -3.25
C LEU A 73 -3.33 -1.21 -2.57
N SER A 74 -4.19 -0.18 -2.50
CA SER A 74 -5.52 -0.30 -1.91
C SER A 74 -6.37 -1.36 -2.62
N ARG A 75 -6.27 -1.45 -3.95
CA ARG A 75 -7.01 -2.43 -4.75
C ARG A 75 -6.48 -3.83 -4.51
N PHE A 76 -5.16 -3.99 -4.43
CA PHE A 76 -4.52 -5.27 -4.20
C PHE A 76 -4.84 -5.85 -2.82
N LEU A 77 -4.75 -5.04 -1.75
CA LEU A 77 -5.13 -5.47 -0.41
C LEU A 77 -6.60 -5.87 -0.29
N LEU A 78 -7.47 -5.24 -1.09
CA LEU A 78 -8.88 -5.65 -1.19
C LEU A 78 -9.09 -6.94 -1.98
N GLU A 79 -8.19 -7.26 -2.91
CA GLU A 79 -8.19 -8.51 -3.66
C GLU A 79 -7.78 -9.66 -2.74
N ILE A 80 -6.70 -9.50 -1.95
CA ILE A 80 -6.27 -10.50 -0.96
C ILE A 80 -7.32 -10.68 0.13
N GLY A 81 -7.81 -9.59 0.73
CA GLY A 81 -8.78 -9.66 1.84
C GLY A 81 -10.21 -10.04 1.43
N ARG A 82 -10.39 -10.57 0.22
CA ARG A 82 -11.66 -11.10 -0.30
C ARG A 82 -11.65 -12.63 -0.41
N ASP A 83 -10.49 -13.24 -0.53
CA ASP A 83 -10.29 -14.69 -0.38
C ASP A 83 -10.27 -15.08 1.11
#